data_AF-A0A0F6IDU6-F1
#
_entry.id   AF-A0A0F6IDU6-F1
#
_cell.length_a   1.000
_cell.length_b   1.000
_cell.length_c   1.000
_cell.angle_alpha   90.00
_cell.angle_beta   90.00
_cell.angle_gamma   90.00
#
_symmetry.space_group_name_H-M   'P 1'
#
loop_
_entity.id
_entity.type
_entity.pdbx_description
1 polymer ?
#
loop_
_entity_poly.entity_id
_entity_poly.type
_entity_poly.pdbx_seq_one_letter_code
_entity_poly.pdbx_strand_id
1 'polypeptide(L)'
;MGENEELTIKSFEEISYFDNLALYYLCNETPPQTLALVFLIGDSKVCGSMLGVLEGDRRQYVHQLMAEQKDVELSKKESAVQGLLIIAEGLITRKLIVKNGKFYYGTKR
;
A
#
# COMPACT_ATOMS: atom_id res chain seq x y z
N MET A 1 26.86 8.99 4.85
CA MET A 1 25.68 8.22 5.31
C MET A 1 24.65 9.24 5.72
N GLY A 2 23.46 9.32 5.10
CA GLY A 2 22.46 10.28 5.64
C GLY A 2 21.29 10.78 4.79
N GLU A 3 20.97 10.25 3.61
CA GLU A 3 19.72 10.67 2.90
C GLU A 3 18.84 9.48 2.48
N ASN A 4 19.41 8.31 2.18
CA ASN A 4 18.62 7.17 1.68
C ASN A 4 17.85 6.40 2.77
N GLU A 5 18.29 6.39 4.03
CA GLU A 5 17.60 5.67 5.11
C GLU A 5 16.26 6.29 5.52
N GLU A 6 16.02 7.57 5.20
CA GLU A 6 14.76 8.25 5.51
C GLU A 6 13.62 7.85 4.55
N LEU A 7 13.95 7.37 3.34
CA LEU A 7 13.01 7.12 2.25
C LEU A 7 12.47 5.68 2.21
N THR A 8 13.06 4.77 2.99
CA THR A 8 12.70 3.35 3.03
C THR A 8 11.53 3.10 4.00
N ILE A 9 10.54 2.31 3.57
CA ILE A 9 9.43 1.89 4.44
C ILE A 9 9.78 0.53 5.04
N LYS A 10 9.89 0.44 6.36
CA LYS A 10 10.46 -0.76 7.00
C LYS A 10 9.45 -1.87 7.24
N SER A 11 8.17 -1.53 7.29
CA SER A 11 7.11 -2.52 7.53
C SER A 11 5.76 -2.07 6.95
N PHE A 12 4.84 -3.03 6.81
CA PHE A 12 3.49 -2.76 6.33
C PHE A 12 2.72 -1.83 7.28
N GLU A 13 2.98 -1.91 8.58
CA GLU A 13 2.31 -1.10 9.61
C GLU A 13 2.62 0.40 9.47
N GLU A 14 3.76 0.78 8.88
CA GLU A 14 4.07 2.19 8.62
C GLU A 14 3.08 2.85 7.65
N ILE A 15 2.38 2.06 6.83
CA ILE A 15 1.30 2.56 5.95
C ILE A 15 0.16 3.18 6.78
N SER A 16 0.01 2.80 8.06
CA SER A 16 -0.96 3.44 8.97
C SER A 16 -0.71 4.95 9.19
N TYR A 17 0.49 5.44 8.89
CA TYR A 17 0.85 6.85 9.00
C TYR A 17 0.68 7.64 7.69
N PHE A 18 0.15 7.01 6.65
CA PHE A 18 -0.16 7.67 5.38
C PHE A 18 -1.47 8.45 5.51
N ASP A 19 -1.50 9.67 4.98
CA ASP A 19 -2.75 10.38 4.77
C ASP A 19 -3.55 9.75 3.61
N ASN A 20 -4.82 10.18 3.47
CA ASN A 20 -5.70 9.61 2.46
C ASN A 20 -5.19 9.80 1.03
N LEU A 21 -4.45 10.89 0.75
CA LEU A 21 -3.93 11.14 -0.60
C LEU A 21 -2.73 10.24 -0.91
N ALA A 22 -1.84 10.03 0.05
CA ALA A 22 -0.74 9.07 -0.06
C ALA A 22 -1.27 7.64 -0.22
N LEU A 23 -2.27 7.25 0.58
CA LEU A 23 -2.94 5.95 0.44
C LEU A 23 -3.61 5.81 -0.93
N TYR A 24 -4.27 6.86 -1.42
CA TYR A 24 -4.89 6.86 -2.74
C TYR A 24 -3.86 6.62 -3.85
N TYR A 25 -2.72 7.31 -3.82
CA TYR A 25 -1.64 7.09 -4.79
C TYR A 25 -1.08 5.67 -4.71
N LEU A 26 -0.80 5.17 -3.50
CA LEU A 26 -0.31 3.81 -3.28
C LEU A 26 -1.28 2.77 -3.83
N CYS A 27 -2.56 2.87 -3.46
CA CYS A 27 -3.57 1.91 -3.89
C CYS A 27 -3.82 1.98 -5.40
N ASN A 28 -3.74 3.16 -6.01
CA ASN A 28 -3.95 3.28 -7.45
C ASN A 28 -2.80 2.77 -8.30
N GLU A 29 -1.56 2.97 -7.86
CA GLU A 29 -0.37 2.47 -8.55
C GLU A 29 -0.14 0.97 -8.30
N THR A 30 -0.75 0.42 -7.25
CA THR A 30 -0.66 -1.02 -6.95
C THR A 30 -1.63 -1.82 -7.80
N PRO A 31 -1.18 -2.89 -8.48
CA PRO A 31 -2.06 -3.80 -9.20
C PRO A 31 -3.16 -4.39 -8.31
N PRO A 32 -4.41 -4.51 -8.78
CA PRO A 32 -5.52 -5.05 -7.98
C PRO A 32 -5.25 -6.44 -7.40
N GLN A 33 -4.57 -7.31 -8.14
CA GLN A 33 -4.20 -8.66 -7.67
C GLN A 33 -3.24 -8.59 -6.49
N THR A 34 -2.26 -7.69 -6.55
CA THR A 34 -1.31 -7.45 -5.45
C THR A 34 -2.04 -6.92 -4.22
N LEU A 35 -2.93 -5.94 -4.37
CA LEU A 35 -3.76 -5.44 -3.26
C LEU A 35 -4.59 -6.55 -2.62
N ALA A 36 -5.23 -7.39 -3.43
CA ALA A 36 -6.03 -8.50 -2.93
C ALA A 36 -5.20 -9.48 -2.09
N LEU A 37 -3.99 -9.84 -2.54
CA LEU A 37 -3.09 -10.71 -1.78
C LEU A 37 -2.62 -10.06 -0.47
N VAL A 38 -2.29 -8.77 -0.49
CA VAL A 38 -1.92 -8.00 0.70
C VAL A 38 -3.06 -8.00 1.71
N PHE A 39 -4.29 -7.73 1.28
CA PHE A 39 -5.46 -7.63 2.17
C PHE A 39 -5.85 -8.97 2.81
N LEU A 40 -5.34 -10.09 2.32
CA LEU A 40 -5.57 -11.40 2.94
C LEU A 40 -4.69 -11.66 4.17
N ILE A 41 -3.58 -10.92 4.34
CA ILE A 41 -2.61 -11.14 5.44
C ILE A 41 -2.21 -9.88 6.20
N GLY A 42 -2.48 -8.69 5.65
CA GLY A 42 -2.13 -7.42 6.28
C GLY A 42 -2.99 -7.09 7.50
N ASP A 43 -2.51 -6.18 8.34
CA ASP A 43 -3.29 -5.67 9.47
C ASP A 43 -4.64 -5.10 9.00
N SER A 44 -5.71 -5.53 9.66
CA SER A 44 -7.09 -5.20 9.28
C SER A 44 -7.39 -3.70 9.28
N LYS A 45 -6.77 -2.91 10.17
CA LYS A 45 -7.00 -1.46 10.24
C LYS A 45 -6.32 -0.77 9.06
N VAL A 46 -5.08 -1.14 8.75
CA VAL A 46 -4.35 -0.61 7.59
C VAL A 46 -5.09 -0.96 6.30
N CYS A 47 -5.49 -2.23 6.14
CA CYS A 47 -6.25 -2.69 4.98
C CYS A 47 -7.59 -1.97 4.85
N GLY A 48 -8.29 -1.72 5.96
CA GLY A 48 -9.53 -0.95 6.00
C GLY A 48 -9.35 0.48 5.48
N SER A 49 -8.29 1.17 5.91
CA SER A 49 -7.95 2.52 5.41
C SER A 49 -7.63 2.51 3.91
N MET A 50 -6.86 1.53 3.44
CA MET A 50 -6.54 1.36 2.02
C MET A 50 -7.78 1.08 1.16
N LEU A 51 -8.67 0.20 1.61
CA LEU A 51 -9.95 -0.05 0.94
C LEU A 51 -10.82 1.22 0.91
N GLY A 52 -10.79 2.01 1.98
CA GLY A 52 -11.57 3.24 2.13
C GLY A 52 -11.25 4.31 1.08
N VAL A 53 -10.01 4.36 0.56
CA VAL A 53 -9.59 5.32 -0.47
C VAL A 53 -9.77 4.82 -1.90
N LEU A 54 -10.12 3.56 -2.11
CA LEU A 54 -10.43 3.00 -3.42
C LEU A 54 -11.83 3.45 -3.89
N GLU A 55 -11.97 3.69 -5.19
CA GLU A 55 -13.26 3.88 -5.87
C GLU A 55 -14.13 2.62 -5.80
N GLY A 56 -15.45 2.78 -5.92
CA GLY A 56 -16.42 1.72 -5.61
C GLY A 56 -16.28 0.46 -6.47
N ASP A 57 -16.08 0.64 -7.77
CA ASP A 57 -15.87 -0.45 -8.74
C ASP A 57 -14.55 -1.17 -8.50
N ARG A 58 -13.45 -0.43 -8.32
CA ARG A 58 -12.12 -0.98 -8.03
C ARG A 58 -12.13 -1.72 -6.70
N ARG A 59 -12.79 -1.19 -5.67
CA ARG A 59 -12.93 -1.83 -4.35
C ARG A 59 -13.69 -3.16 -4.47
N GLN A 60 -14.81 -3.17 -5.20
CA GLN A 60 -15.57 -4.40 -5.45
C GLN A 60 -14.73 -5.45 -6.17
N TYR A 61 -13.98 -5.04 -7.19
CA TYR A 61 -13.10 -5.93 -7.93
C TYR A 61 -11.97 -6.51 -7.07
N VAL A 62 -11.35 -5.70 -6.21
CA VAL A 62 -10.33 -6.20 -5.27
C VAL A 62 -10.93 -7.22 -4.30
N HIS A 63 -12.15 -6.99 -3.78
CA HIS A 63 -12.82 -7.98 -2.92
C HIS A 63 -13.11 -9.29 -3.65
N GLN A 64 -13.51 -9.25 -4.92
CA GLN A 64 -13.68 -10.45 -5.74
C GLN A 64 -12.34 -11.21 -5.86
N LEU A 65 -11.25 -10.49 -6.19
CA LEU A 65 -9.92 -11.08 -6.29
C LEU A 65 -9.40 -11.67 -4.97
N MET A 66 -9.80 -11.12 -3.82
CA MET A 66 -9.47 -11.71 -2.51
C MET A 66 -10.12 -13.09 -2.34
N ALA A 67 -11.38 -13.23 -2.75
CA ALA A 67 -12.10 -14.51 -2.67
C ALA A 67 -11.49 -15.56 -3.61
N GLU A 68 -11.09 -15.15 -4.82
CA GLU A 68 -10.44 -16.02 -5.80
C GLU A 68 -9.03 -16.46 -5.37
N GLN A 69 -8.32 -15.62 -4.62
CA GLN A 69 -6.92 -15.85 -4.22
C GLN A 69 -6.74 -16.32 -2.77
N LYS A 70 -7.84 -16.65 -2.05
CA LYS A 70 -7.80 -17.00 -0.62
C LYS A 70 -6.82 -18.14 -0.30
N ASP A 71 -6.72 -19.13 -1.19
CA ASP A 71 -5.93 -20.36 -1.01
C ASP A 71 -4.51 -20.26 -1.60
N VAL A 72 -4.12 -19.09 -2.09
CA VAL A 72 -2.74 -18.85 -2.56
C VAL A 72 -1.75 -19.02 -1.40
N GLU A 73 -0.59 -19.61 -1.70
CA GLU A 73 0.50 -19.85 -0.74
C GLU A 73 0.92 -18.57 -0.01
N LEU A 74 1.24 -18.71 1.28
CA LEU A 74 1.64 -17.58 2.13
C LEU A 74 2.82 -16.79 1.55
N SER A 75 3.82 -17.48 0.99
CA SER A 75 5.01 -16.85 0.38
C SER A 75 4.66 -15.88 -0.75
N LYS A 76 3.62 -16.15 -1.53
CA LYS A 76 3.14 -15.26 -2.59
C LYS A 76 2.44 -14.03 -2.02
N LYS A 77 1.69 -14.20 -0.93
CA LYS A 77 1.06 -13.09 -0.20
C LYS A 77 2.11 -12.18 0.44
N GLU A 78 3.13 -12.76 1.06
CA GLU A 78 4.29 -12.02 1.59
C GLU A 78 5.05 -11.28 0.48
N SER A 79 5.25 -11.92 -0.68
CA SER A 79 5.86 -11.27 -1.84
C SER A 79 5.03 -10.09 -2.34
N ALA A 80 3.69 -10.19 -2.28
CA ALA A 80 2.81 -9.07 -2.62
C ALA A 80 2.94 -7.89 -1.64
N VAL A 81 3.13 -8.16 -0.34
CA VAL A 81 3.45 -7.12 0.66
C VAL A 81 4.76 -6.42 0.30
N GLN A 82 5.82 -7.16 -0.02
CA GLN A 82 7.09 -6.55 -0.45
C GLN A 82 6.93 -5.71 -1.72
N GLY A 83 6.17 -6.21 -2.71
CA GLY A 83 5.86 -5.45 -3.92
C GLY A 83 5.14 -4.13 -3.65
N LEU A 84 4.17 -4.12 -2.73
CA LEU A 84 3.48 -2.90 -2.29
C LEU A 84 4.45 -1.89 -1.66
N LEU A 85 5.36 -2.34 -0.80
CA LEU A 85 6.34 -1.47 -0.14
C LEU A 85 7.29 -0.83 -1.15
N ILE A 86 7.75 -1.60 -2.15
CA ILE A 86 8.57 -1.07 -3.26
C ILE A 86 7.82 0.03 -4.04
N ILE A 87 6.53 -0.15 -4.29
CA ILE A 87 5.71 0.87 -4.97
C ILE A 87 5.61 2.13 -4.12
N ALA A 88 5.40 1.99 -2.82
CA ALA A 88 5.34 3.11 -1.88
C ALA A 88 6.66 3.90 -1.84
N GLU A 89 7.79 3.20 -1.81
CA GLU A 89 9.12 3.82 -1.92
C GLU A 89 9.29 4.55 -3.25
N GLY A 90 8.86 3.95 -4.36
CA GLY A 90 8.87 4.59 -5.67
C GLY A 90 8.01 5.86 -5.73
N LEU A 91 6.92 5.94 -4.97
CA LEU A 91 6.10 7.16 -4.84
C LEU A 91 6.80 8.24 -4.02
N ILE A 92 7.54 7.84 -2.98
CA ILE A 92 8.37 8.74 -2.17
C ILE A 92 9.52 9.30 -3.01
N THR A 93 10.27 8.46 -3.73
CA THR A 93 11.36 8.89 -4.62
C THR A 93 10.88 9.85 -5.70
N ARG A 94 9.66 9.64 -6.24
CA ARG A 94 9.02 10.54 -7.22
C ARG A 94 8.43 11.81 -6.61
N LYS A 95 8.56 12.02 -5.29
CA LYS A 95 7.98 13.14 -4.53
C LYS A 95 6.45 13.26 -4.64
N LEU A 96 5.76 12.16 -4.98
CA LEU A 96 4.30 12.07 -4.93
C LEU A 96 3.81 11.83 -3.50
N ILE A 97 4.68 11.27 -2.66
CA ILE A 97 4.50 11.14 -1.22
C ILE A 97 5.72 11.77 -0.56
N VAL A 98 5.51 12.55 0.50
CA VAL A 98 6.58 13.18 1.29
C VAL A 98 6.47 12.73 2.73
N LYS A 99 7.58 12.27 3.29
CA LYS A 99 7.70 11.93 4.71
C LYS A 99 7.98 13.19 5.53
N ASN A 100 7.26 13.38 6.62
CA ASN A 100 7.53 14.42 7.61
C ASN A 100 7.39 13.83 9.03
N GLY A 101 8.54 13.59 9.65
CA GLY A 101 8.62 12.79 10.87
C GLY A 101 8.16 11.35 10.62
N LYS A 102 7.18 10.89 11.40
CA LYS A 102 6.59 9.55 11.24
C LYS A 102 5.46 9.47 10.21
N PHE A 103 4.98 10.60 9.70
CA PHE A 103 3.81 10.68 8.84
C PHE A 103 4.19 10.83 7.37
N TYR A 104 3.32 10.35 6.49
CA TYR A 104 3.50 10.39 5.05
C TYR A 104 2.33 11.10 4.39
N TYR A 105 2.62 12.09 3.56
CA TYR A 105 1.61 12.98 2.96
C TYR A 105 1.66 12.92 1.45
N GLY A 106 0.50 12.76 0.81
CA GLY A 106 0.40 12.88 -0.64
C GLY A 106 0.60 14.33 -1.08
N THR A 107 1.35 14.54 -2.15
CA THR A 107 1.54 15.88 -2.72
C THR A 107 0.52 16.13 -3.82
N LYS A 108 -0.05 17.34 -3.84
CA LYS A 108 -0.79 17.83 -5.00
C LYS A 108 0.23 18.34 -6.01
N ARG A 109 0.04 18.00 -7.28
CA ARG A 109 0.79 18.61 -8.38
C ARG A 109 0.40 20.07 -8.54
#